data_AF-A0A7Y9JIT5-F1
#
_entry.id   AF-A0A7Y9JIT5-F1
#
_cell.length_a   1.000
_cell.length_b   1.000
_cell.length_c   1.000
_cell.angle_alpha   90.00
_cell.angle_beta   90.00
_cell.angle_gamma   90.00
#
_symmetry.space_group_name_H-M   'P 1'
#
loop_
_entity.id
_entity.type
_entity.pdbx_description
1 polymer ?
#
loop_
_entity_poly.entity_id
_entity_poly.type
_entity_poly.pdbx_seq_one_letter_code
_entity_poly.pdbx_strand_id
1 'polypeptide(L)'
;MTGVGDRAASAGFLSRLLEALEDDCAECGGTGSTPNGQWLSWHRRAGELIAVAQAARRAHELRPVPGAPPAAPPAAAPEHAEPAIVTAVERAIDDHMRARPDEPEEERCAACRGLGKELTPAGRQFAEVLARHGFVRRE
;
A
#
# COMPACT_ATOMS: atom_id res chain seq x y z
N MET A 1 46.30 25.57 0.76
CA MET A 1 45.49 24.36 0.51
C MET A 1 44.69 23.97 1.77
N THR A 2 43.75 24.82 2.23
CA THR A 2 43.01 24.61 3.50
C THR A 2 41.48 24.49 3.33
N GLY A 3 40.95 24.55 2.10
CA GLY A 3 39.50 24.66 1.86
C GLY A 3 38.69 23.36 1.78
N VAL A 4 39.32 22.18 1.85
CA VAL A 4 38.64 20.88 1.65
C VAL A 4 38.14 20.27 2.96
N GLY A 5 38.93 20.38 4.05
CA GLY A 5 38.54 19.86 5.37
C GLY A 5 37.38 20.62 6.02
N ASP A 6 37.33 21.94 5.83
CA ASP A 6 36.32 22.82 6.42
C ASP A 6 34.92 22.62 5.82
N ARG A 7 34.86 22.34 4.51
CA ARG A 7 33.61 22.05 3.80
C ARG A 7 33.02 20.70 4.20
N ALA A 8 33.86 19.68 4.38
CA ALA A 8 33.41 18.36 4.82
C ALA A 8 32.90 18.38 6.27
N ALA A 9 33.60 19.10 7.16
CA ALA A 9 33.16 19.29 8.54
C ALA A 9 31.85 20.09 8.63
N SER A 10 31.73 21.16 7.83
CA SER A 10 30.51 21.95 7.73
C SER A 10 29.33 21.16 7.16
N ALA A 11 29.56 20.34 6.13
CA ALA A 11 28.53 19.46 5.58
C ALA A 11 28.06 18.43 6.62
N GLY A 12 28.98 17.82 7.36
CA GLY A 12 28.64 16.87 8.42
C GLY A 12 27.89 17.51 9.59
N PHE A 13 28.17 18.78 9.92
CA PHE A 13 27.40 19.53 10.91
C PHE A 13 25.98 19.82 10.42
N LEU A 14 25.82 20.28 9.17
CA LEU A 14 24.51 20.60 8.59
C LEU A 14 23.62 19.36 8.50
N SER A 15 24.17 18.20 8.11
CA SER A 15 23.41 16.94 8.10
C SER A 15 22.89 16.57 9.48
N ARG A 16 23.73 16.62 10.52
CA ARG A 16 23.31 16.32 11.90
C ARG A 16 22.29 17.32 12.43
N LEU A 17 22.42 18.59 12.02
CA LEU A 17 21.45 19.61 12.38
C LEU A 17 20.09 19.31 11.74
N LEU A 18 20.05 18.96 10.45
CA LEU A 18 18.80 18.57 9.78
C LEU A 18 18.18 17.33 10.43
N GLU A 19 18.98 16.31 10.75
CA GLU A 19 18.51 15.12 11.49
C GLU A 19 17.91 15.45 12.87
N ALA A 20 18.33 16.53 13.53
CA ALA A 20 17.76 16.96 14.80
C ALA A 20 16.49 17.83 14.64
N LEU A 21 16.30 18.43 13.46
CA LEU A 21 15.20 19.35 13.18
C LEU A 21 14.04 18.70 12.41
N GLU A 22 14.28 17.55 11.78
CA GLU A 22 13.31 16.82 10.98
C GLU A 22 13.19 15.38 11.43
N ASP A 23 11.95 14.91 11.61
CA ASP A 23 11.63 13.49 11.78
C ASP A 23 10.96 12.96 10.51
N ASP A 24 10.93 11.63 10.37
CA ASP A 24 10.07 11.00 9.38
C ASP A 24 8.60 11.34 9.68
N CYS A 25 7.86 11.71 8.63
CA CYS A 25 6.43 11.96 8.72
C CYS A 25 5.73 10.73 9.31
N ALA A 26 5.00 10.91 10.41
CA ALA A 26 4.37 9.79 11.12
C ALA A 26 3.28 9.09 10.29
N GLU A 27 2.65 9.80 9.35
CA GLU A 27 1.59 9.25 8.50
C GLU A 27 2.13 8.36 7.38
N CYS A 28 3.21 8.78 6.70
CA CYS A 28 3.78 8.02 5.59
C CYS A 28 5.07 7.28 5.93
N GLY A 29 5.57 7.39 7.16
CA GLY A 29 6.79 6.73 7.62
C GLY A 29 8.05 7.11 6.82
N GLY A 30 8.15 8.36 6.36
CA GLY A 30 9.33 8.84 5.63
C GLY A 30 9.25 8.79 4.10
N THR A 31 8.27 8.09 3.51
CA THR A 31 8.23 7.89 2.05
C THR A 31 7.78 9.11 1.25
N GLY A 32 6.99 10.00 1.87
CA GLY A 32 6.30 11.09 1.18
C GLY A 32 5.04 10.64 0.43
N SER A 33 4.73 9.35 0.41
CA SER A 33 3.56 8.82 -0.28
C SER A 33 2.71 7.95 0.63
N THR A 34 1.40 8.00 0.42
CA THR A 34 0.45 7.13 1.11
C THR A 34 -0.31 6.30 0.08
N PRO A 35 -0.65 5.04 0.40
CA PRO A 35 -1.42 4.20 -0.52
C PRO A 35 -2.76 4.86 -0.87
N ASN A 36 -3.12 4.80 -2.15
CA ASN A 36 -4.42 5.26 -2.60
C ASN A 36 -5.52 4.33 -2.07
N GLY A 37 -6.56 4.91 -1.45
CA GLY A 37 -7.68 4.14 -0.89
C GLY A 37 -8.42 3.30 -1.93
N GLN A 38 -8.54 3.77 -3.18
CA GLN A 38 -9.16 3.02 -4.27
C GLN A 38 -8.34 1.77 -4.59
N TRP A 39 -7.02 1.92 -4.69
CA TRP A 39 -6.09 0.81 -4.92
C TRP A 39 -6.07 -0.20 -3.79
N LEU A 40 -6.08 0.26 -2.54
CA LEU A 40 -6.22 -0.63 -1.38
C LEU A 40 -7.51 -1.46 -1.45
N SER A 41 -8.62 -0.84 -1.85
CA SER A 41 -9.89 -1.55 -2.00
C SER A 41 -9.85 -2.57 -3.15
N TRP A 42 -9.20 -2.22 -4.26
CA TRP A 42 -9.02 -3.10 -5.41
C TRP A 42 -8.17 -4.31 -5.04
N HIS A 43 -7.02 -4.12 -4.38
CA HIS A 43 -6.18 -5.21 -3.92
C HIS A 43 -6.86 -6.11 -2.90
N ARG A 44 -7.68 -5.55 -1.99
CA ARG A 44 -8.48 -6.35 -1.05
C ARG A 44 -9.41 -7.28 -1.81
N ARG A 45 -10.11 -6.76 -2.83
CA ARG A 45 -11.03 -7.55 -3.65
C ARG A 45 -10.29 -8.62 -4.47
N ALA A 46 -9.12 -8.30 -4.99
CA ALA A 46 -8.24 -9.27 -5.64
C ALA A 46 -7.86 -10.42 -4.70
N GLY A 47 -7.51 -10.08 -3.46
CA GLY A 47 -7.19 -11.06 -2.41
C GLY A 47 -8.35 -12.00 -2.09
N GLU A 48 -9.58 -11.49 -2.04
CA GLU A 48 -10.79 -12.30 -1.86
C GLU A 48 -10.97 -13.32 -3.00
N LEU A 49 -10.79 -12.91 -4.25
CA LEU A 49 -10.87 -13.81 -5.42
C LEU A 49 -9.79 -14.92 -5.36
N ILE A 50 -8.57 -14.56 -4.95
CA ILE A 50 -7.48 -15.52 -4.75
C ILE A 50 -7.84 -16.53 -3.66
N ALA A 51 -8.41 -16.06 -2.54
CA ALA A 51 -8.82 -16.94 -1.44
C ALA A 51 -9.91 -17.92 -1.87
N VAL A 52 -10.90 -17.47 -2.65
CA VAL A 52 -11.92 -18.34 -3.25
C VAL A 52 -11.30 -19.40 -4.15
N ALA A 53 -10.37 -19.02 -5.04
CA ALA A 53 -9.68 -19.95 -5.93
C ALA A 53 -8.86 -21.00 -5.14
N GLN A 54 -8.20 -20.58 -4.06
CA GLN A 54 -7.47 -21.51 -3.18
C GLN A 54 -8.42 -22.45 -2.43
N ALA A 55 -9.57 -21.96 -1.96
CA ALA A 55 -10.57 -22.80 -1.31
C ALA A 55 -11.16 -23.86 -2.27
N ALA A 56 -11.44 -23.45 -3.52
CA ALA A 56 -11.92 -24.37 -4.56
C ALA A 56 -10.90 -25.47 -4.87
N ARG A 57 -9.60 -25.12 -4.98
CA ARG A 57 -8.52 -26.11 -5.16
C ARG A 57 -8.46 -27.12 -4.02
N ARG A 58 -8.45 -26.65 -2.77
CA ARG A 58 -8.45 -27.55 -1.59
C ARG A 58 -9.68 -28.45 -1.57
N ALA A 59 -10.86 -27.94 -1.92
CA ALA A 59 -12.08 -28.75 -1.99
C ALA A 59 -11.99 -29.83 -3.07
N HIS A 60 -11.37 -29.52 -4.21
CA HIS A 60 -11.12 -30.50 -5.28
C HIS A 60 -10.15 -31.60 -4.83
N GLU A 61 -9.06 -31.22 -4.16
CA GLU A 61 -8.06 -32.17 -3.62
C GLU A 61 -8.63 -33.08 -2.52
N LEU A 62 -9.60 -32.58 -1.75
CA LEU A 62 -10.29 -33.34 -0.70
C LEU A 62 -11.44 -34.22 -1.24
N ARG A 63 -11.75 -34.16 -2.55
CA ARG A 63 -12.83 -34.97 -3.13
C ARG A 63 -12.43 -36.46 -3.09
N PRO A 64 -13.23 -37.34 -2.46
CA PRO A 64 -12.90 -38.76 -2.39
C PRO A 64 -12.82 -39.35 -3.79
N VAL A 65 -11.77 -40.16 -4.03
CA VAL A 65 -11.60 -40.92 -5.28
C VAL A 65 -12.85 -41.80 -5.48
N PRO A 66 -13.51 -41.76 -6.65
CA PRO A 66 -14.65 -42.63 -6.93
C PRO A 66 -14.15 -44.08 -7.02
N GLY A 67 -14.31 -44.80 -5.91
CA GLY A 67 -13.92 -46.20 -5.73
C GLY A 67 -14.35 -46.83 -4.40
N ALA A 68 -14.93 -46.05 -3.48
CA ALA A 68 -15.59 -46.60 -2.29
C ALA A 68 -17.01 -47.11 -2.66
N PRO A 69 -17.44 -48.29 -2.18
CA PRO A 69 -18.71 -48.90 -2.57
C PRO A 69 -19.92 -48.04 -2.15
N PRO A 70 -21.04 -48.07 -2.91
CA PRO A 70 -22.11 -47.11 -2.77
C PRO A 70 -22.96 -47.37 -1.54
N ALA A 71 -23.01 -46.41 -0.61
CA ALA A 71 -24.11 -46.25 0.33
C ALA A 71 -25.08 -45.22 -0.25
N ALA A 72 -26.19 -45.72 -0.82
CA ALA A 72 -27.35 -44.98 -1.34
C ALA A 72 -27.12 -44.01 -2.53
N PRO A 73 -28.09 -43.87 -3.46
CA PRO A 73 -27.97 -42.91 -4.55
C PRO A 73 -28.05 -41.48 -3.99
N PRO A 74 -27.06 -40.61 -4.25
CA PRO A 74 -27.22 -39.19 -3.97
C PRO A 74 -28.31 -38.64 -4.89
N ALA A 75 -29.26 -37.89 -4.31
CA ALA A 75 -30.21 -37.09 -5.05
C ALA A 75 -29.46 -36.26 -6.09
N ALA A 76 -29.92 -36.33 -7.35
CA ALA A 76 -29.30 -35.73 -8.51
C ALA A 76 -28.85 -34.28 -8.21
N ALA A 77 -27.54 -34.08 -8.10
CA ALA A 77 -26.96 -32.75 -8.21
C ALA A 77 -27.16 -32.30 -9.65
N PRO A 78 -27.62 -31.07 -9.91
CA PRO A 78 -27.86 -30.62 -11.27
C PRO A 78 -26.52 -30.52 -12.01
N GLU A 79 -26.34 -31.37 -13.01
CA GLU A 79 -25.16 -31.45 -13.90
C GLU A 79 -24.89 -30.12 -14.66
N HIS A 80 -25.82 -29.15 -14.57
CA HIS A 80 -25.73 -27.82 -15.16
C HIS A 80 -25.18 -26.73 -14.23
N ALA A 81 -24.86 -27.01 -12.96
CA ALA A 81 -24.38 -26.00 -12.02
C ALA A 81 -22.89 -25.65 -12.20
N GLU A 82 -22.04 -26.61 -12.56
CA GLU A 82 -20.59 -26.39 -12.74
C GLU A 82 -20.27 -25.34 -13.83
N PRO A 83 -20.90 -25.38 -15.04
CA PRO A 83 -20.68 -24.37 -16.06
C PRO A 83 -21.11 -22.96 -15.62
N ALA A 84 -22.23 -22.85 -14.90
CA ALA A 84 -22.75 -21.57 -14.43
C ALA A 84 -21.84 -20.91 -13.40
N ILE A 85 -21.21 -21.71 -12.52
CA ILE A 85 -20.26 -21.21 -11.52
C ILE A 85 -18.98 -20.73 -12.20
N VAL A 86 -18.43 -21.47 -13.16
CA VAL A 86 -17.22 -21.06 -13.90
C VAL A 86 -17.46 -19.74 -14.62
N THR A 87 -18.57 -19.62 -15.35
CA THR A 87 -18.93 -18.37 -16.03
C THR A 87 -19.13 -17.20 -15.06
N ALA A 88 -19.71 -17.45 -13.88
CA ALA A 88 -19.86 -16.41 -12.85
C ALA A 88 -18.49 -15.94 -12.30
N VAL A 89 -17.54 -16.86 -12.15
CA VAL A 89 -16.17 -16.54 -11.69
C VAL A 89 -15.40 -15.78 -12.77
N GLU A 90 -15.45 -16.22 -14.03
CA GLU A 90 -14.84 -15.52 -15.16
C GLU A 90 -15.36 -14.08 -15.26
N ARG A 91 -16.68 -13.90 -15.18
CA ARG A 91 -17.29 -12.57 -15.14
C ARG A 91 -16.81 -11.74 -13.96
N ALA A 92 -16.68 -12.32 -12.77
CA ALA A 92 -16.20 -11.61 -11.60
C ALA A 92 -14.72 -11.17 -11.75
N ILE A 93 -13.90 -11.97 -12.42
CA ILE A 93 -12.51 -11.60 -12.75
C ILE A 93 -12.50 -10.45 -13.76
N ASP A 94 -13.26 -10.56 -14.85
CA ASP A 94 -13.33 -9.51 -15.87
C ASP A 94 -13.84 -8.18 -15.29
N ASP A 95 -14.88 -8.24 -14.47
CA ASP A 95 -15.44 -7.07 -13.79
C ASP A 95 -14.41 -6.46 -12.82
N HIS A 96 -13.64 -7.28 -12.10
CA HIS A 96 -12.56 -6.81 -11.24
C HIS A 96 -11.42 -6.14 -12.02
N MET A 97 -11.00 -6.74 -13.13
CA MET A 97 -9.96 -6.17 -14.00
C MET A 97 -10.41 -4.87 -14.65
N ARG A 98 -11.68 -4.77 -15.04
CA ARG A 98 -12.27 -3.53 -15.57
C ARG A 98 -12.41 -2.44 -14.52
N ALA A 99 -12.60 -2.82 -13.26
CA ALA A 99 -12.68 -1.90 -12.12
C ALA A 99 -11.30 -1.47 -11.58
N ARG A 100 -10.21 -1.74 -12.31
CA ARG A 100 -8.88 -1.24 -11.96
C ARG A 100 -8.90 0.29 -11.92
N PRO A 101 -8.43 0.94 -10.84
CA PRO A 101 -8.37 2.40 -10.78
C PRO A 101 -7.44 2.99 -11.84
N ASP A 102 -7.79 4.17 -12.35
CA ASP A 102 -6.99 4.91 -13.34
C ASP A 102 -5.97 5.84 -12.66
N GLU A 103 -6.21 6.20 -11.39
CA GLU A 103 -5.32 6.97 -10.54
C GLU A 103 -4.03 6.20 -10.21
N PRO A 104 -2.96 6.89 -9.79
CA PRO A 104 -1.77 6.22 -9.29
C PRO A 104 -2.05 5.42 -8.00
N GLU A 105 -1.31 4.32 -7.84
CA GLU A 105 -1.35 3.45 -6.66
C GLU A 105 -1.00 4.16 -5.35
N GLU A 106 -0.17 5.19 -5.45
CA GLU A 106 0.24 6.03 -4.34
C GLU A 106 -0.10 7.49 -4.60
N GLU A 107 -0.51 8.18 -3.54
CA GLU A 107 -0.77 9.61 -3.54
C GLU A 107 0.26 10.34 -2.68
N ARG A 108 0.47 11.64 -2.92
CA ARG A 108 1.33 12.44 -2.06
C ARG A 108 0.71 12.49 -0.66
N CYS A 109 1.52 12.19 0.36
CA CYS A 109 1.09 12.31 1.74
C CYS A 109 0.60 13.73 2.03
N ALA A 110 -0.63 13.87 2.52
CA ALA A 110 -1.24 15.17 2.76
C ALA A 110 -0.59 15.91 3.93
N ALA A 111 -0.17 15.20 4.99
CA ALA A 111 0.47 15.80 6.16
C ALA A 111 1.83 16.46 5.83
N CYS A 112 2.73 15.72 5.17
CA CYS A 112 4.04 16.24 4.79
C CYS A 112 4.10 16.81 3.35
N ARG A 113 2.97 16.89 2.65
CA ARG A 113 2.85 17.34 1.25
C ARG A 113 3.83 16.64 0.29
N GLY A 114 4.16 15.39 0.56
CA GLY A 114 5.10 14.61 -0.25
C GLY A 114 6.58 14.76 0.06
N LEU A 115 6.94 15.44 1.16
CA LEU A 115 8.35 15.60 1.55
C LEU A 115 8.90 14.38 2.29
N GLY A 116 8.03 13.55 2.88
CA GLY A 116 8.42 12.44 3.75
C GLY A 116 8.94 12.88 5.12
N LYS A 117 9.21 14.17 5.33
CA LYS A 117 9.73 14.74 6.56
C LYS A 117 8.76 15.72 7.20
N GLU A 118 8.82 15.82 8.52
CA GLU A 118 8.10 16.82 9.31
C GLU A 118 9.06 17.49 10.30
N LEU A 119 8.81 18.75 10.60
CA LEU A 119 9.63 19.46 11.58
C LEU A 119 9.37 18.93 12.99
N THR A 120 10.45 18.63 13.72
CA THR A 120 10.40 18.37 15.17
C THR A 120 9.95 19.63 15.93
N PRO A 121 9.60 19.55 17.22
CA PRO A 121 9.35 20.74 18.03
C PRO A 121 10.50 21.75 17.99
N ALA A 122 11.75 21.27 17.98
CA ALA A 122 12.94 22.10 17.82
C ALA A 122 13.03 22.69 16.41
N GLY A 123 12.74 21.89 15.37
CA GLY A 123 12.61 22.33 13.97
C GLY A 123 11.65 23.50 13.79
N ARG A 124 10.47 23.43 14.41
CA ARG A 124 9.47 24.50 14.38
C ARG A 124 9.96 25.78 15.05
N GLN A 125 10.55 25.68 16.24
CA GLN A 125 11.13 26.84 16.93
C GLN A 125 12.26 27.48 16.10
N PHE A 126 13.10 26.67 15.47
CA PHE A 126 14.15 27.15 14.59
C PHE A 126 13.58 27.87 13.37
N ALA A 127 12.57 27.31 12.70
CA ALA A 127 11.88 27.95 11.59
C ALA A 127 11.26 29.30 11.99
N GLU A 128 10.69 29.41 13.19
CA GLU A 128 10.18 30.68 13.71
C GLU A 128 11.27 31.74 13.93
N VAL A 129 12.45 31.33 14.40
CA VAL A 129 13.60 32.23 14.54
C VAL A 129 14.03 32.73 13.17
N LEU A 130 14.17 31.83 12.18
CA LEU A 130 14.50 32.20 10.82
C LEU A 130 13.47 33.18 10.21
N ALA A 131 12.18 32.92 10.44
CA ALA A 131 11.10 33.79 9.96
C ALA A 131 11.17 35.19 10.59
N ARG A 132 11.45 35.29 11.90
CA ARG A 132 11.61 36.56 12.61
C ARG A 132 12.74 37.43 12.06
N HIS A 133 13.77 36.81 11.51
CA HIS A 133 14.90 37.49 10.89
C HIS A 133 14.76 37.64 9.35
N GLY A 134 13.62 37.25 8.78
CA GLY A 134 13.32 37.43 7.35
C GLY A 134 13.99 36.42 6.42
N PHE A 135 14.53 35.32 6.94
CA PHE A 135 15.17 34.27 6.13
C PHE A 135 14.16 33.34 5.45
N VAL A 136 12.95 33.22 6.00
CA VAL A 136 11.85 32.41 5.43
C VAL A 136 10.54 33.18 5.52
N ARG A 137 9.65 32.98 4.53
CA ARG A 137 8.30 33.56 4.57
C ARG A 137 7.42 32.75 5.52
N ARG A 138 6.57 33.43 6.28
CA ARG A 138 5.47 32.77 7.00
C ARG A 138 4.41 32.41 5.97
N GLU A 139 4.22 31.11 5.74
CA GLU A 139 3.04 30.57 5.05
C GLU A 139 1.81 30.61 5.96
#